data_AF-A0A956HC74-F1
#
_entry.id   AF-A0A956HC74-F1
#
_cell.length_a   1.000
_cell.length_b   1.000
_cell.length_c   1.000
_cell.angle_alpha   90.00
_cell.angle_beta   90.00
_cell.angle_gamma   90.00
#
_symmetry.space_group_name_H-M   'P 1'
#
loop_
_entity.id
_entity.type
_entity.pdbx_description
1 polymer ?
#
loop_
_entity_poly.entity_id
_entity_poly.type
_entity_poly.pdbx_seq_one_letter_code
_entity_poly.pdbx_strand_id
1 'polypeptide(L)'
;MTNGNDSPSRFGRRAALLSGAALAGGATLLAARSAEAAPGGARRWERSYSGEGSSQTPGLPGTHYRPTITPDGATLEWKIVDGVKVYHLIAEEVEHTFAPGLEARCWGYNGRVHGPTIEAVEGDR
;
A
#
# COMPACT_ATOMS: atom_id res chain seq x y z
N MET A 1 33.56 33.25 -27.45
CA MET A 1 32.73 34.05 -26.51
C MET A 1 31.45 33.24 -26.29
N THR A 2 31.49 32.11 -25.57
CA THR A 2 31.19 31.92 -24.12
C THR A 2 29.93 32.63 -23.66
N ASN A 3 28.94 32.08 -22.96
CA ASN A 3 28.55 30.77 -22.41
C ASN A 3 27.03 30.98 -22.06
N GLY A 4 26.11 30.03 -22.11
CA GLY A 4 26.09 28.79 -21.34
C GLY A 4 25.03 28.87 -20.22
N ASN A 5 23.79 28.51 -20.58
CA ASN A 5 22.80 27.73 -19.81
C ASN A 5 22.54 28.08 -18.31
N ASP A 6 21.41 28.75 -18.05
CA ASP A 6 20.78 28.80 -16.71
C ASP A 6 20.30 27.42 -16.28
N SER A 7 20.75 26.97 -15.09
CA SER A 7 20.23 25.77 -14.43
C SER A 7 19.75 26.14 -13.02
N PRO A 8 18.53 25.78 -12.59
CA PRO A 8 18.08 26.04 -11.22
C PRO A 8 18.85 25.15 -10.23
N SER A 9 19.43 25.80 -9.23
CA SER A 9 20.24 25.18 -8.18
C SER A 9 19.42 24.18 -7.36
N ARG A 10 19.83 22.90 -7.41
CA ARG A 10 19.33 21.85 -6.52
C ARG A 10 19.86 22.10 -5.11
N PHE A 11 19.05 22.72 -4.26
CA PHE A 11 19.34 22.75 -2.83
C PHE A 11 19.23 21.33 -2.26
N GLY A 12 20.39 20.72 -2.05
CA GLY A 12 20.51 19.40 -1.48
C GLY A 12 20.38 19.44 0.04
N ARG A 13 19.53 18.56 0.57
CA ARG A 13 19.31 18.26 2.00
C ARG A 13 20.61 17.98 2.80
N ARG A 14 21.71 17.75 2.09
CA ARG A 14 23.04 17.39 2.59
C ARG A 14 23.84 18.62 3.06
N ALA A 15 23.51 19.82 2.59
CA ALA A 15 24.25 21.04 2.93
C ALA A 15 24.02 21.52 4.38
N ALA A 16 22.94 21.08 5.03
CA ALA A 16 22.63 21.47 6.40
C ALA A 16 23.48 20.74 7.48
N LEU A 17 24.25 19.72 7.11
CA LEU A 17 25.01 18.90 8.06
C LEU A 17 26.50 19.25 8.17
N LEU A 18 27.01 20.20 7.39
CA LEU A 18 28.45 20.49 7.33
C LEU A 18 28.86 21.92 7.71
N SER A 19 27.93 22.76 8.19
CA SER A 19 28.25 24.15 8.60
C SER A 19 28.53 24.30 10.12
N GLY A 20 29.10 23.28 10.77
CA GLY A 20 29.42 23.31 12.19
C GLY A 20 30.91 23.18 12.46
N ALA A 21 31.74 24.14 12.05
CA ALA A 21 33.14 24.19 12.48
C ALA A 21 33.63 25.63 12.72
N ALA A 22 34.18 25.82 13.92
CA ALA A 22 35.05 26.91 14.41
C ALA A 22 34.29 28.10 15.07
N LEU A 23 34.56 28.58 16.31
CA LEU A 23 35.74 28.56 17.18
C LEU A 23 35.40 28.81 18.68
N ALA A 24 36.32 28.38 19.57
CA ALA A 24 36.67 28.90 20.90
C ALA A 24 35.94 28.39 22.17
N GLY A 25 36.69 27.65 23.00
CA GLY A 25 36.68 27.77 24.46
C GLY A 25 35.57 27.07 25.25
N GLY A 26 35.79 25.82 25.63
CA GLY A 26 34.99 25.12 26.64
C GLY A 26 34.77 23.66 26.26
N ALA A 27 35.15 22.74 27.14
CA ALA A 27 34.93 21.31 26.95
C ALA A 27 33.42 20.99 27.03
N THR A 28 32.68 21.22 25.94
CA THR A 28 31.32 20.72 25.82
C THR A 28 31.38 19.28 25.33
N LEU A 29 31.31 18.34 26.28
CA LEU A 29 31.03 16.94 25.99
C LEU A 29 29.68 16.88 25.25
N LEU A 30 29.72 16.73 23.92
CA LEU A 30 28.56 16.29 23.15
C LEU A 30 28.27 14.86 23.57
N ALA A 31 27.45 14.72 24.61
CA ALA A 31 26.84 13.43 24.93
C ALA A 31 26.07 12.99 23.68
N ALA A 32 26.60 11.97 23.00
CA ALA A 32 25.85 11.23 22.02
C ALA A 32 24.69 10.58 22.78
N ARG A 33 23.59 11.31 22.89
CA ARG A 33 22.31 10.75 23.31
C ARG A 33 21.98 9.69 22.27
N SER A 34 22.14 8.42 22.65
CA SER A 34 21.53 7.32 21.93
C SER A 34 20.07 7.69 21.77
N ALA A 35 19.65 7.91 20.53
CA ALA A 35 18.23 8.03 20.22
C ALA A 35 17.65 6.65 20.49
N GLU A 36 17.10 6.45 21.70
CA GLU A 36 16.26 5.30 21.98
C GLU A 36 15.16 5.33 20.91
N ALA A 37 15.16 4.34 20.02
CA ALA A 37 14.11 4.24 19.01
C ALA A 37 12.78 4.25 19.77
N ALA A 38 11.90 5.21 19.46
CA ALA A 38 10.55 5.19 19.98
C ALA A 38 10.03 3.77 19.76
N PRO A 39 9.46 3.10 20.78
CA PRO A 39 9.02 1.72 20.63
C PRO A 39 8.18 1.69 19.38
N GLY A 40 8.65 0.91 18.40
CA GLY A 40 7.93 0.64 17.18
C GLY A 40 6.71 -0.16 17.57
N GLY A 41 5.73 0.51 18.18
CA GLY A 41 4.40 0.03 18.36
C GLY A 41 3.85 -0.08 16.94
N ALA A 42 4.18 -1.20 16.29
CA ALA A 42 3.41 -1.70 15.19
C ALA A 42 1.98 -1.58 15.67
N ARG A 43 1.22 -0.67 15.04
CA ARG A 43 -0.21 -0.54 15.29
C ARG A 43 -0.80 -1.87 14.88
N ARG A 44 -0.84 -2.80 15.82
CA ARG A 44 -1.50 -4.08 15.70
C ARG A 44 -2.95 -3.72 15.50
N TRP A 45 -3.43 -3.93 14.28
CA TRP A 45 -4.83 -3.76 13.90
C TRP A 45 -5.68 -4.42 14.99
N GLU A 46 -6.36 -3.60 15.79
CA GLU A 46 -7.19 -4.11 16.88
C GLU A 46 -8.33 -4.88 16.24
N ARG A 47 -8.71 -6.01 16.85
CA ARG A 47 -9.73 -6.92 16.32
C ARG A 47 -11.15 -6.35 16.51
N SER A 48 -11.32 -5.05 16.33
CA SER A 48 -12.48 -4.29 16.78
C SER A 48 -13.61 -4.21 15.74
N TYR A 49 -13.40 -4.67 14.50
CA TYR A 49 -14.41 -4.64 13.42
C TYR A 49 -15.11 -5.97 13.19
N SER A 50 -14.48 -7.07 13.59
CA SER A 50 -15.09 -8.40 13.59
C SER A 50 -15.58 -8.62 15.01
N GLY A 51 -16.88 -8.75 15.26
CA GLY A 51 -17.38 -9.12 16.58
C GLY A 51 -16.75 -10.43 17.09
N GLU A 52 -17.19 -10.95 18.23
CA GLU A 52 -16.81 -12.30 18.68
C GLU A 52 -17.35 -13.35 17.69
N GLY A 53 -16.57 -13.60 16.63
CA GLY A 53 -16.91 -14.51 15.55
C GLY A 53 -16.50 -15.93 15.93
N SER A 54 -17.50 -16.81 16.10
CA SER A 54 -17.26 -18.24 15.98
C SER A 54 -16.75 -18.53 14.57
N SER A 55 -15.75 -19.40 14.43
CA SER A 55 -15.25 -19.80 13.11
C SER A 55 -16.38 -20.50 12.35
N GLN A 56 -16.91 -19.85 11.32
CA GLN A 56 -17.96 -20.42 10.48
C GLN A 56 -17.37 -21.04 9.22
N THR A 57 -18.09 -21.99 8.63
CA THR A 57 -17.75 -22.52 7.31
C THR A 57 -17.92 -21.40 6.28
N PRO A 58 -16.95 -21.19 5.36
CA PRO A 58 -17.06 -20.08 4.43
C PRO A 58 -18.29 -20.14 3.54
N GLY A 59 -18.90 -18.98 3.29
CA GLY A 59 -20.12 -18.87 2.50
C GLY A 59 -19.90 -19.22 1.03
N LEU A 60 -20.71 -20.15 0.51
CA LEU A 60 -20.74 -20.53 -0.91
C LEU A 60 -21.75 -19.69 -1.74
N PRO A 61 -21.36 -19.21 -2.95
CA PRO A 61 -22.24 -18.47 -3.85
C PRO A 61 -23.42 -19.33 -4.30
N GLY A 62 -24.60 -18.72 -4.41
CA GLY A 62 -25.85 -19.40 -4.80
C GLY A 62 -26.50 -20.22 -3.68
N THR A 63 -25.75 -20.58 -2.63
CA THR A 63 -26.26 -21.29 -1.46
C THR A 63 -26.47 -20.34 -0.29
N HIS A 64 -25.43 -19.58 0.08
CA HIS A 64 -25.42 -18.74 1.28
C HIS A 64 -25.63 -17.26 0.95
N TYR A 65 -25.24 -16.83 -0.25
CA TYR A 65 -25.42 -15.48 -0.72
C TYR A 65 -25.69 -15.44 -2.22
N ARG A 66 -26.36 -14.39 -2.67
CA ARG A 66 -26.54 -14.10 -4.10
C ARG A 66 -25.27 -13.44 -4.64
N PRO A 67 -24.60 -14.01 -5.65
CA PRO A 67 -23.41 -13.39 -6.23
C PRO A 67 -23.70 -11.99 -6.78
N THR A 68 -22.72 -11.11 -6.65
CA THR A 68 -22.74 -9.76 -7.20
C THR A 68 -22.44 -9.81 -8.68
N ILE A 69 -23.23 -9.11 -9.48
CA ILE A 69 -22.95 -8.91 -10.90
C ILE A 69 -22.23 -7.57 -11.02
N THR A 70 -20.98 -7.63 -11.50
CA THR A 70 -20.18 -6.45 -11.82
C THR A 70 -20.13 -6.29 -13.34
N PRO A 71 -20.86 -5.32 -13.93
CA PRO A 71 -20.84 -5.09 -15.37
C PRO A 71 -19.43 -4.84 -15.87
N ASP A 72 -19.08 -5.48 -16.99
CA ASP A 72 -17.72 -5.45 -17.58
C ASP A 72 -16.60 -5.81 -16.58
N GLY A 73 -16.99 -6.47 -15.49
CA GLY A 73 -16.18 -6.88 -14.35
C GLY A 73 -15.79 -8.35 -14.42
N ALA A 74 -14.96 -8.75 -13.47
CA ALA A 74 -14.70 -10.15 -13.15
C ALA A 74 -14.79 -10.32 -11.63
N THR A 75 -15.33 -11.45 -11.18
CA THR A 75 -15.23 -11.86 -9.77
C THR A 75 -13.88 -12.51 -9.55
N LEU A 76 -13.22 -12.18 -8.45
CA LEU A 76 -11.94 -12.77 -8.09
C LEU A 76 -12.16 -14.22 -7.65
N GLU A 77 -11.53 -15.15 -8.35
CA GLU A 77 -11.56 -16.55 -7.97
C GLU A 77 -10.89 -16.76 -6.59
N TRP A 78 -11.43 -17.71 -5.86
CA TRP A 78 -10.93 -18.10 -4.55
C TRP A 78 -11.03 -19.60 -4.37
N LYS A 79 -10.29 -20.08 -3.38
CA LYS A 79 -10.32 -21.46 -2.91
C LYS A 79 -10.49 -21.48 -1.40
N ILE A 80 -11.12 -22.53 -0.87
CA ILE A 80 -11.11 -22.77 0.57
C ILE A 80 -9.85 -23.57 0.91
N VAL A 81 -9.05 -23.05 1.85
CA VAL A 81 -7.90 -23.75 2.43
C VAL A 81 -8.07 -23.70 3.93
N ASP A 82 -8.11 -24.87 4.58
CA ASP A 82 -8.28 -25.01 6.04
C ASP A 82 -9.48 -24.21 6.61
N GLY A 83 -10.58 -24.17 5.86
CA GLY A 83 -11.80 -23.47 6.27
C GLY A 83 -11.75 -21.94 6.10
N VAL A 84 -10.80 -21.40 5.34
CA VAL A 84 -10.59 -19.97 5.08
C VAL A 84 -10.67 -19.72 3.57
N LYS A 85 -11.30 -18.63 3.13
CA LYS A 85 -11.30 -18.24 1.72
C LYS A 85 -9.99 -17.55 1.37
N VAL A 86 -9.26 -18.14 0.43
CA VAL A 86 -7.99 -17.61 -0.04
C VAL A 86 -8.15 -17.08 -1.45
N TYR A 87 -7.85 -15.80 -1.61
CA TYR A 87 -7.82 -15.07 -2.87
C TYR A 87 -6.38 -14.86 -3.33
N HIS A 88 -6.16 -14.75 -4.65
CA HIS A 88 -4.87 -14.36 -5.20
C HIS A 88 -5.00 -13.07 -6.00
N LEU A 89 -4.53 -11.97 -5.41
CA LEU A 89 -4.57 -10.64 -6.01
C LEU A 89 -3.14 -10.20 -6.39
N ILE A 90 -2.92 -9.92 -7.67
CA ILE A 90 -1.61 -9.54 -8.24
C ILE A 90 -1.69 -8.08 -8.65
N ALA A 91 -0.89 -7.21 -8.02
CA ALA A 91 -0.78 -5.81 -8.41
C ALA A 91 0.22 -5.67 -9.56
N GLU A 92 -0.18 -5.01 -10.64
CA GLU A 92 0.67 -4.82 -11.82
C GLU A 92 0.30 -3.57 -12.63
N GLU A 93 1.20 -3.16 -13.52
CA GLU A 93 0.92 -2.11 -14.51
C GLU A 93 0.11 -2.69 -15.68
N VAL A 94 -0.93 -1.97 -16.10
CA VAL A 94 -1.89 -2.37 -17.13
C VAL A 94 -2.12 -1.19 -18.06
N GLU A 95 -1.98 -1.39 -19.37
CA GLU A 95 -2.42 -0.41 -20.36
C GLU A 95 -3.96 -0.43 -20.45
N HIS A 96 -4.59 0.73 -20.27
CA HIS A 96 -6.05 0.83 -20.22
C HIS A 96 -6.59 1.96 -21.10
N THR A 97 -7.57 1.63 -21.94
CA THR A 97 -8.31 2.57 -22.78
C THR A 97 -9.63 2.94 -22.09
N PHE A 98 -9.76 4.21 -21.68
CA PHE A 98 -10.99 4.72 -21.04
C PHE A 98 -12.06 5.10 -22.06
N ALA A 99 -11.61 5.60 -23.21
CA ALA A 99 -12.43 5.99 -24.35
C ALA A 99 -11.54 5.93 -25.61
N PRO A 100 -12.11 5.90 -26.83
CA PRO A 100 -11.32 5.93 -28.05
C PRO A 100 -10.31 7.08 -28.07
N GLY A 101 -9.02 6.77 -28.16
CA GLY A 101 -7.93 7.75 -28.15
C GLY A 101 -7.53 8.30 -26.76
N LEU A 102 -8.17 7.85 -25.68
CA LEU A 102 -7.81 8.16 -24.30
C LEU A 102 -7.29 6.91 -23.59
N GLU A 103 -5.96 6.81 -23.53
CA GLU A 103 -5.25 5.66 -23.01
C GLU A 103 -4.26 6.10 -21.93
N ALA A 104 -4.07 5.26 -20.92
CA ALA A 104 -3.01 5.44 -19.95
C ALA A 104 -2.51 4.11 -19.41
N ARG A 105 -1.25 4.09 -18.99
CA ARG A 105 -0.70 3.03 -18.15
C ARG A 105 -1.14 3.25 -16.71
N CYS A 106 -1.89 2.29 -16.19
CA CYS A 106 -2.50 2.34 -14.86
C CYS A 106 -1.97 1.23 -13.97
N TRP A 107 -2.12 1.39 -12.67
CA TRP A 107 -1.98 0.27 -11.74
C TRP A 107 -3.32 -0.45 -11.62
N GLY A 108 -3.29 -1.76 -11.84
CA GLY A 108 -4.44 -2.64 -11.81
C GLY A 108 -4.19 -3.89 -10.98
N TYR A 109 -5.21 -4.75 -10.92
CA TYR A 109 -5.11 -6.05 -10.29
C TYR A 109 -5.51 -7.14 -11.28
N ASN A 110 -4.71 -8.20 -11.37
CA ASN A 110 -4.98 -9.38 -12.21
C ASN A 110 -5.26 -8.99 -13.68
N GLY A 111 -4.41 -8.14 -14.24
CA GLY A 111 -4.36 -7.79 -15.66
C GLY A 111 -5.38 -6.74 -16.09
N ARG A 112 -6.04 -6.07 -15.14
CA ARG A 112 -7.19 -5.22 -15.46
C ARG A 112 -7.33 -3.97 -14.59
N VAL A 113 -8.00 -3.00 -15.20
CA VAL A 113 -8.55 -1.80 -14.59
C VAL A 113 -10.03 -1.78 -14.98
N HIS A 114 -11.00 -1.80 -14.07
CA HIS A 114 -10.92 -1.90 -12.60
C HIS A 114 -10.60 -3.32 -12.10
N GLY A 115 -10.14 -3.43 -10.85
CA GLY A 115 -9.83 -4.71 -10.21
C GLY A 115 -11.03 -5.66 -10.09
N PRO A 116 -10.80 -6.95 -9.84
CA PRO A 116 -11.87 -7.94 -9.73
C PRO A 116 -12.67 -7.79 -8.42
N THR A 117 -13.95 -8.16 -8.45
CA THR A 117 -14.85 -8.13 -7.30
C THR A 117 -14.50 -9.20 -6.29
N ILE A 118 -14.35 -8.82 -5.02
CA ILE A 118 -14.14 -9.75 -3.90
C ILE A 118 -15.50 -10.00 -3.22
N GLU A 119 -15.85 -11.26 -3.01
CA GLU A 119 -17.12 -11.66 -2.39
C GLU A 119 -16.92 -12.41 -1.08
N ALA A 120 -17.16 -11.74 0.03
CA ALA A 120 -17.13 -12.34 1.37
C ALA A 120 -18.48 -12.12 2.08
N VAL A 121 -18.85 -13.04 2.96
CA VAL A 121 -19.97 -12.88 3.89
C VAL A 121 -19.45 -12.71 5.31
N GLU A 122 -20.29 -12.18 6.20
CA GLU A 122 -19.94 -12.09 7.62
C GLU A 122 -19.55 -13.47 8.19
N GLY A 123 -18.46 -13.53 8.93
CA GLY A 123 -17.91 -14.78 9.48
C GLY A 123 -16.93 -15.50 8.56
N ASP A 124 -16.84 -15.14 7.27
CA ASP A 124 -15.74 -15.59 6.41
C ASP A 124 -14.40 -15.12 6.99
N ARG A 125 -13.38 -15.94 6.78
CA ARG A 125 -12.00 -15.67 7.15
C ARG A 125 -11.11 -15.70 5.92
#